data_AF-A0A3D5AKS7-F1
#
_entry.id   AF-A0A3D5AKS7-F1
#
_cell.length_a   1.000
_cell.length_b   1.000
_cell.length_c   1.000
_cell.angle_alpha   90.00
_cell.angle_beta   90.00
_cell.angle_gamma   90.00
#
_symmetry.space_group_name_H-M   'P 1'
#
loop_
_entity.id
_entity.type
_entity.pdbx_description
1 polymer ?
#
loop_
_entity_poly.entity_id
_entity_poly.type
_entity_poly.pdbx_seq_one_letter_code
_entity_poly.pdbx_strand_id
1 'polypeptide(L)'
;MIFGPYIQTEQPEFHFFRIVAADGQESDLYADLEEPFESVMANHFCVGAFLDLFVEFARQSEAVIYTQDGAAILTHPDQRAFLPSELQHQVFLAKTGADLEATIAQIR
;
A
#
# COMPACT_ATOMS: atom_id res chain seq x y z
N MET A 1 -3.53 8.96 11.01
CA MET A 1 -3.13 8.14 9.84
C MET A 1 -3.10 9.01 8.58
N ILE A 2 -2.27 8.68 7.58
CA ILE A 2 -2.13 9.49 6.34
C ILE A 2 -3.39 9.55 5.47
N PHE A 3 -4.22 8.52 5.49
CA PHE A 3 -5.47 8.47 4.72
C PHE A 3 -6.58 9.35 5.31
N GLY A 4 -6.48 9.78 6.57
CA GLY A 4 -7.56 10.46 7.31
C GLY A 4 -8.25 11.62 6.56
N PRO A 5 -7.50 12.57 5.97
CA PRO A 5 -8.08 13.67 5.20
C PRO A 5 -8.83 13.25 3.92
N TYR A 6 -8.65 12.02 3.47
CA TYR A 6 -9.16 11.47 2.22
C TYR A 6 -10.27 10.42 2.44
N ILE A 7 -10.61 10.09 3.70
CA ILE A 7 -11.69 9.15 4.01
C ILE A 7 -13.03 9.82 3.70
N GLN A 8 -13.77 9.27 2.74
CA GLN A 8 -15.12 9.71 2.41
C GLN A 8 -16.19 8.87 3.11
N THR A 9 -15.92 7.58 3.34
CA THR A 9 -16.83 6.66 4.01
C THR A 9 -16.03 5.68 4.85
N GLU A 10 -16.54 5.37 6.04
CA GLU A 10 -15.99 4.36 6.94
C GLU A 10 -17.09 3.37 7.33
N GLN A 11 -16.75 2.10 7.42
CA GLN A 11 -17.59 1.04 7.99
C GLN A 11 -16.73 0.21 8.93
N PRO A 12 -16.58 0.65 10.21
CA PRO A 12 -15.66 0.05 11.16
C PRO A 12 -15.89 -1.45 11.39
N GLU A 13 -17.13 -1.91 11.31
CA GLU A 13 -17.51 -3.33 11.45
C GLU A 13 -16.90 -4.23 10.36
N PHE A 14 -16.48 -3.65 9.23
CA PHE A 14 -15.82 -4.35 8.14
C PHE A 14 -14.36 -3.93 7.97
N HIS A 15 -13.81 -3.14 8.91
CA HIS A 15 -12.47 -2.55 8.81
C HIS A 15 -12.27 -1.77 7.50
N PHE A 16 -13.35 -1.20 6.97
CA PHE A 16 -13.42 -0.67 5.61
C PHE A 16 -13.38 0.87 5.59
N PHE A 17 -12.61 1.41 4.65
CA PHE A 17 -12.51 2.83 4.39
C PHE A 17 -12.54 3.09 2.88
N ARG A 18 -13.46 3.93 2.42
CA ARG A 18 -13.42 4.49 1.06
C ARG A 18 -12.60 5.76 1.07
N ILE A 19 -11.55 5.76 0.26
CA ILE A 19 -10.63 6.87 0.09
C ILE A 19 -10.92 7.57 -1.24
N VAL A 20 -11.04 8.89 -1.21
CA VAL A 20 -11.03 9.73 -2.40
C VAL A 20 -9.76 10.56 -2.38
N ALA A 21 -8.81 10.23 -3.26
CA ALA A 21 -7.53 10.90 -3.34
C ALA A 21 -7.66 12.32 -3.93
N ALA A 22 -6.58 13.10 -3.90
CA ALA A 22 -6.59 14.51 -4.32
C ALA A 22 -6.93 14.71 -5.82
N ASP A 23 -6.73 13.69 -6.65
CA ASP A 23 -7.11 13.64 -8.07
C ASP A 23 -8.57 13.21 -8.30
N GLY A 24 -9.33 13.00 -7.22
CA GLY A 24 -10.72 12.57 -7.24
C GLY A 24 -10.91 11.08 -7.54
N GLN A 25 -9.83 10.29 -7.62
CA GLN A 25 -9.93 8.85 -7.81
C GLN A 25 -10.29 8.14 -6.50
N GLU A 26 -11.03 7.05 -6.63
CA GLU A 26 -11.49 6.23 -5.51
C GLU A 26 -10.59 5.03 -5.29
N SER A 27 -10.43 4.67 -4.02
CA SER A 27 -9.79 3.44 -3.59
C SER A 27 -10.48 2.90 -2.35
N ASP A 28 -10.55 1.58 -2.26
CA ASP A 28 -11.13 0.89 -1.11
C ASP A 28 -9.98 0.31 -0.26
N LEU A 29 -9.97 0.62 1.03
CA LEU A 29 -9.01 0.11 2.00
C LEU A 29 -9.72 -0.79 3.02
N TYR A 30 -9.09 -1.92 3.31
CA TYR A 30 -9.43 -2.79 4.43
C TYR A 30 -8.22 -2.83 5.35
N ALA A 31 -8.36 -2.34 6.57
CA ALA A 31 -7.23 -2.19 7.47
C ALA A 31 -7.65 -2.30 8.93
N ASP A 32 -6.86 -3.03 9.71
CA ASP A 32 -6.89 -2.86 11.16
C ASP A 32 -6.03 -1.65 11.52
N LEU A 33 -6.68 -0.63 12.09
CA LEU A 33 -6.05 0.65 12.40
C LEU A 33 -5.60 0.73 13.87
N GLU A 34 -5.78 -0.34 14.64
CA GLU A 34 -5.23 -0.43 15.98
C GLU A 34 -3.70 -0.51 15.92
N GLU A 35 -3.02 0.11 16.90
CA GLU A 35 -1.57 -0.02 17.05
C GLU A 35 -1.25 -1.21 17.96
N PRO A 36 -0.35 -2.13 17.56
CA PRO A 36 0.45 -2.09 16.33
C PRO A 36 -0.36 -2.43 15.08
N PHE A 37 -0.12 -1.68 14.01
CA PHE A 37 -0.73 -1.92 12.70
C PHE A 37 -0.38 -3.33 12.19
N GLU A 38 -1.40 -4.16 11.94
CA GLU A 38 -1.19 -5.55 11.53
C GLU A 38 -1.20 -5.72 10.01
N SER A 39 -2.21 -5.18 9.33
CA SER A 39 -2.36 -5.36 7.88
C SER A 39 -3.23 -4.29 7.22
N VAL A 40 -2.91 -4.02 5.94
CA VAL A 40 -3.72 -3.21 5.04
C VAL A 40 -3.85 -3.96 3.72
N MET A 41 -5.06 -3.97 3.19
CA MET A 41 -5.34 -4.37 1.83
C MET A 41 -5.99 -3.20 1.10
N ALA A 42 -5.40 -2.79 -0.01
CA ALA A 42 -6.02 -1.89 -0.96
C ALA A 42 -6.62 -2.71 -2.10
N ASN A 43 -7.88 -2.46 -2.45
CA ASN A 43 -8.50 -2.98 -3.65
C ASN A 43 -9.30 -1.88 -4.36
N HIS A 44 -9.79 -2.19 -5.57
CA HIS A 44 -10.52 -1.24 -6.41
C HIS A 44 -9.88 0.16 -6.46
N PHE A 45 -8.54 0.19 -6.54
CA PHE A 45 -7.79 1.43 -6.50
C PHE A 45 -7.44 1.89 -7.92
N CYS A 46 -7.40 3.19 -8.10
CA CYS A 46 -6.85 3.80 -9.30
C CYS A 46 -5.36 4.12 -9.13
N VAL A 47 -4.62 4.07 -10.23
CA VAL A 47 -3.28 4.64 -10.29
C VAL A 47 -3.36 6.16 -10.13
N GLY A 48 -2.28 6.79 -9.64
CA GLY A 48 -2.24 8.24 -9.36
C GLY A 48 -2.03 8.56 -7.89
N ALA A 49 -2.71 9.60 -7.40
CA ALA A 49 -2.44 10.19 -6.07
C ALA A 49 -2.65 9.21 -4.91
N PHE A 50 -3.49 8.19 -5.09
CA PHE A 50 -3.62 7.11 -4.11
C PHE A 50 -2.33 6.33 -3.89
N LEU A 51 -1.56 6.05 -4.96
CA LEU A 51 -0.31 5.30 -4.85
C LEU A 51 0.75 6.06 -4.06
N ASP A 52 0.78 7.39 -4.15
CA ASP A 52 1.65 8.21 -3.32
C ASP A 52 1.27 8.10 -1.84
N LEU A 53 -0.03 8.15 -1.52
CA LEU A 53 -0.51 7.95 -0.15
C LEU A 53 -0.17 6.55 0.36
N PHE A 54 -0.30 5.53 -0.49
CA PHE A 54 -0.06 4.14 -0.12
C PHE A 54 1.43 3.85 0.12
N VAL A 55 2.32 4.38 -0.72
CA VAL A 55 3.78 4.27 -0.52
C VAL A 55 4.21 5.01 0.74
N GLU A 56 3.69 6.22 0.96
CA GLU A 56 4.01 6.99 2.15
C GLU A 56 3.48 6.31 3.43
N PHE A 57 2.29 5.70 3.37
CA PHE A 57 1.79 4.86 4.45
C PHE A 57 2.76 3.72 4.76
N ALA A 58 3.12 2.92 3.75
CA ALA A 58 4.02 1.78 3.92
C ALA A 58 5.40 2.20 4.45
N ARG A 59 5.87 3.39 4.05
CA ARG A 59 7.13 3.96 4.56
C ARG A 59 7.03 4.35 6.04
N GLN A 60 5.93 4.96 6.47
CA GLN A 60 5.74 5.37 7.88
C GLN A 60 5.48 4.18 8.82
N SER A 61 4.84 3.12 8.31
CA SER A 61 4.57 1.90 9.08
C SER A 61 5.66 0.83 8.96
N GLU A 62 6.76 1.13 8.23
CA GLU A 62 7.80 0.16 7.88
C GLU A 62 7.27 -1.11 7.19
N ALA A 63 6.08 -1.03 6.59
CA ALA A 63 5.42 -2.15 5.94
C ALA A 63 6.05 -2.48 4.59
N VAL A 64 5.91 -3.75 4.20
CA VAL A 64 6.21 -4.25 2.86
C VAL A 64 4.91 -4.39 2.10
N ILE A 65 4.87 -3.91 0.87
CA ILE A 65 3.71 -4.06 -0.01
C ILE A 65 3.85 -5.38 -0.77
N TYR A 66 2.82 -6.21 -0.73
CA TYR A 66 2.75 -7.44 -1.51
C TYR A 66 1.72 -7.32 -2.62
N THR A 67 2.11 -7.71 -3.83
CA THR A 67 1.18 -7.86 -4.94
C THR A 67 0.54 -9.24 -4.93
N GLN A 68 -0.60 -9.39 -5.63
CA GLN A 68 -1.36 -10.66 -5.65
C GLN A 68 -0.57 -11.83 -6.27
N ASP A 69 0.38 -11.55 -7.15
CA ASP A 69 1.26 -12.53 -7.78
C ASP A 69 2.50 -12.87 -6.95
N GLY A 70 2.66 -12.24 -5.78
CA GLY A 70 3.69 -12.59 -4.79
C GLY A 70 4.97 -11.74 -4.86
N ALA A 71 5.00 -10.65 -5.62
CA ALA A 71 6.12 -9.73 -5.59
C ALA A 71 6.11 -8.89 -4.30
N ALA A 72 7.29 -8.66 -3.75
CA ALA A 72 7.51 -7.79 -2.59
C ALA A 72 8.02 -6.43 -3.06
N ILE A 73 7.35 -5.36 -2.63
CA ILE A 73 7.71 -3.99 -2.94
C ILE A 73 8.09 -3.30 -1.64
N LEU A 74 9.35 -2.87 -1.57
CA LEU A 74 9.97 -2.25 -0.42
C LEU A 74 9.92 -0.72 -0.56
N THR A 75 9.87 -0.02 0.56
CA THR A 75 10.07 1.43 0.65
C THR A 75 11.49 1.77 1.12
N HIS A 76 12.20 0.81 1.73
CA HIS A 76 13.60 0.92 2.14
C HIS A 76 14.40 -0.33 1.78
N PRO A 77 15.66 -0.22 1.28
CA PRO A 77 16.47 -1.38 0.90
C PRO A 77 16.69 -2.40 2.03
N ASP A 78 16.82 -1.92 3.26
CA ASP A 78 17.09 -2.78 4.43
C ASP A 78 15.91 -3.71 4.75
N GLN A 79 14.69 -3.39 4.29
CA GLN A 79 13.52 -4.26 4.49
C GLN A 79 13.71 -5.64 3.87
N ARG A 80 14.58 -5.78 2.86
CA ARG A 80 14.88 -7.07 2.21
C ARG A 80 15.38 -8.12 3.21
N ALA A 81 16.11 -7.71 4.24
CA ALA A 81 16.66 -8.62 5.24
C ALA A 81 15.58 -9.25 6.14
N PHE A 82 14.40 -8.62 6.22
CA PHE A 82 13.27 -9.11 7.02
C PHE A 82 12.29 -9.97 6.21
N LEU A 83 12.49 -10.07 4.89
CA LEU A 83 11.64 -10.90 4.06
C LEU A 83 11.94 -12.39 4.30
N PRO A 84 10.89 -13.23 4.42
CA PRO A 84 11.02 -14.67 4.24
C PRO A 84 11.77 -15.00 2.96
N SER A 85 12.59 -16.06 2.97
CA SER A 85 13.46 -16.40 1.84
C SER A 85 12.70 -16.63 0.52
N GLU A 86 11.46 -17.10 0.64
CA GLU A 86 10.50 -17.36 -0.42
C GLU A 86 10.06 -16.08 -1.13
N LEU A 87 10.09 -14.94 -0.45
CA LEU A 87 9.67 -13.63 -0.96
C LEU A 87 10.85 -12.79 -1.48
N GLN A 88 12.09 -13.29 -1.39
CA GLN A 88 13.28 -12.56 -1.82
C GLN A 88 13.58 -12.65 -3.33
N HIS A 89 12.77 -13.40 -4.09
CA HIS A 89 12.98 -13.67 -5.52
C HIS A 89 12.51 -12.55 -6.44
N GLN A 90 11.42 -11.87 -6.09
CA GLN A 90 10.81 -10.82 -6.90
C GLN A 90 10.61 -9.57 -6.04
N VAL A 91 11.72 -8.88 -5.79
CA VAL A 91 11.80 -7.74 -4.87
C VAL A 91 12.06 -6.46 -5.64
N PHE A 92 11.19 -5.48 -5.44
CA PHE A 92 11.28 -4.16 -6.03
C PHE A 92 11.42 -3.09 -4.94
N LEU A 93 11.93 -1.92 -5.33
CA LEU A 93 12.01 -0.76 -4.46
C LEU A 93 11.15 0.35 -5.05
N ALA A 94 10.17 0.83 -4.30
CA ALA A 94 9.32 1.95 -4.67
C ALA A 94 9.43 3.05 -3.61
N LYS A 95 9.91 4.23 -4.00
CA LYS A 95 10.03 5.40 -3.11
C LYS A 95 8.89 6.39 -3.33
N THR A 96 8.18 6.27 -4.44
CA THR A 96 7.09 7.16 -4.87
C THR A 96 5.93 6.33 -5.43
N GLY A 97 4.74 6.92 -5.54
CA GLY A 97 3.61 6.29 -6.19
C GLY A 97 3.90 5.94 -7.66
N ALA A 98 4.71 6.75 -8.34
CA ALA A 98 5.16 6.48 -9.71
C ALA A 98 6.06 5.24 -9.80
N ASP A 99 6.96 5.02 -8.83
CA ASP A 99 7.77 3.80 -8.78
C ASP A 99 6.89 2.56 -8.56
N LEU A 100 5.88 2.69 -7.68
CA LEU A 100 4.92 1.63 -7.41
C LEU A 100 4.09 1.31 -8.67
N GLU A 101 3.61 2.32 -9.38
CA GLU A 101 2.90 2.16 -10.65
C GLU A 101 3.75 1.44 -11.69
N ALA A 102 5.00 1.89 -11.89
CA ALA A 102 5.94 1.27 -12.81
C ALA A 102 6.26 -0.18 -12.43
N THR A 103 6.29 -0.49 -11.14
CA THR A 103 6.49 -1.84 -10.62
C THR A 103 5.27 -2.72 -10.91
N ILE A 104 4.05 -2.25 -10.60
CA ILE A 104 2.80 -2.96 -10.89
C ILE A 104 2.67 -3.26 -12.39
N ALA A 105 3.15 -2.36 -13.26
CA ALA A 105 3.13 -2.57 -14.72
C ALA A 105 4.09 -3.67 -15.21
N GLN A 106 5.18 -3.95 -14.48
CA GLN A 106 6.17 -4.99 -14.82
C GLN A 106 5.77 -6.39 -14.34
N ILE A 107 4.85 -6.44 -13.39
CA ILE A 107 4.39 -7.63 -12.67
C ILE A 107 3.23 -8.33 -13.44
N ARG A 108 2.67 -7.68 -14.47
CA ARG A 108 1.56 -8.19 -15.30
C ARG A 108 1.97 -9.23 -16.34
#